data_AF-H1LN39-F1
#
_entry.id   AF-H1LN39-F1
#
_cell.length_a   1.000
_cell.length_b   1.000
_cell.length_c   1.000
_cell.angle_alpha   90.00
_cell.angle_beta   90.00
_cell.angle_gamma   90.00
#
_symmetry.space_group_name_H-M   'P 1'
#
loop_
_entity.id
_entity.type
_entity.pdbx_description
1 polymer ?
#
loop_
_entity_poly.entity_id
_entity_poly.type
_entity_poly.pdbx_seq_one_letter_code
_entity_poly.pdbx_strand_id
1 'polypeptide(L)'
;DTNTQASVSKLNDNSPITIDSTGTNAAGAKDYKLDVNVDDTTISKAGGTLHAVTGAIEEVTTTTGDNAKKKGQVQAKPNDENKVATVNNVANAINKAKWFAKADNNGGEIADNAKTNDADDADGQAMGAGDKLTLKAGKNLRVKRDGANFTFATDNDVTFNKVTSNEFVVNPNGKFTVGSGATINMGNNIVGGVKTGVADTDAVNVAQL
;
A
#
# COMPACT_ATOMS: atom_id res chain seq x y z
N ASP A 1 39.17 63.20 29.05
CA ASP A 1 38.59 61.87 28.80
C ASP A 1 38.28 61.65 27.33
N THR A 2 39.00 60.71 26.72
CA THR A 2 38.62 60.17 25.42
C THR A 2 37.44 59.23 25.64
N ASN A 3 36.22 59.76 25.52
CA ASN A 3 34.99 58.98 25.55
C ASN A 3 35.05 57.92 24.44
N THR A 4 35.44 56.70 24.80
CA THR A 4 35.54 55.58 23.88
C THR A 4 34.15 54.98 23.76
N GLN A 5 33.29 55.59 22.95
CA GLN A 5 31.95 55.06 22.70
C GLN A 5 32.09 53.74 21.95
N ALA A 6 31.66 52.64 22.56
CA ALA A 6 31.51 51.36 21.87
C ALA A 6 30.42 51.51 20.79
N SER A 7 30.69 51.01 19.58
CA SER A 7 29.71 50.98 18.49
C SER A 7 29.11 49.58 18.35
N VAL A 8 27.82 49.52 18.03
CA VAL A 8 27.10 48.28 17.71
C VAL A 8 26.57 48.40 16.29
N SER A 9 26.87 47.43 15.44
CA SER A 9 26.47 47.40 14.03
C SER A 9 26.15 45.97 13.58
N LYS A 10 25.33 45.85 12.53
CA LYS A 10 25.16 44.57 11.85
C LYS A 10 26.49 44.13 11.24
N LEU A 11 26.71 42.82 11.11
CA LEU A 11 27.85 42.29 10.36
C LEU A 11 27.67 42.50 8.84
N ASN A 12 26.44 42.34 8.35
CA ASN A 12 25.99 42.59 6.98
C ASN A 12 24.45 42.65 6.92
N ASP A 13 23.87 42.88 5.74
CA ASP A 13 22.43 43.01 5.54
C ASP A 13 21.62 41.75 5.91
N ASN A 14 22.26 40.58 5.93
CA ASN A 14 21.64 39.30 6.27
C ASN A 14 21.73 38.96 7.77
N SER A 15 22.18 39.90 8.62
CA SER A 15 22.21 39.69 10.06
C SER A 15 20.79 39.63 10.62
N PRO A 16 20.41 38.58 11.39
CA PRO A 16 19.05 38.43 11.91
C PRO A 16 18.77 39.37 13.08
N ILE A 17 19.77 40.08 13.60
CA ILE A 17 19.59 41.06 14.68
C ILE A 17 19.27 42.43 14.06
N THR A 18 18.18 43.04 14.50
CA THR A 18 17.85 44.44 14.22
C THR A 18 18.40 45.33 15.32
N ILE A 19 18.86 46.52 14.94
CA ILE A 19 19.44 47.50 15.85
C ILE A 19 18.71 48.82 15.59
N ASP A 20 18.05 49.35 16.62
CA ASP A 20 17.48 50.71 16.62
C ASP A 20 18.37 51.62 17.45
N SER A 21 18.99 52.60 16.79
CA SER A 21 19.90 53.59 17.39
C SER A 21 19.32 55.01 17.39
N THR A 22 18.01 55.14 17.20
CA THR A 22 17.34 56.45 17.12
C THR A 22 17.15 57.09 18.50
N GLY A 23 17.13 56.27 19.56
CA GLY A 23 16.91 56.71 20.93
C GLY A 23 18.15 57.25 21.67
N THR A 24 17.87 57.94 22.76
CA THR A 24 18.82 58.32 23.80
C THR A 24 18.23 57.96 25.16
N ASN A 25 19.08 57.53 26.09
CA ASN A 25 18.66 57.23 27.45
C ASN A 25 18.45 58.52 28.27
N ALA A 26 17.96 58.38 29.50
CA ALA A 26 17.69 59.50 30.41
C ALA A 26 18.95 60.35 30.74
N ALA A 27 20.15 59.82 30.54
CA ALA A 27 21.42 60.51 30.74
C ALA A 27 21.96 61.19 29.47
N GLY A 28 21.21 61.16 28.36
CA GLY A 28 21.60 61.77 27.08
C GLY A 28 22.56 60.95 26.23
N ALA A 29 22.91 59.72 26.66
CA ALA A 29 23.74 58.81 25.86
C ALA A 29 22.88 58.07 24.83
N LYS A 30 23.50 57.61 23.73
CA LYS A 30 22.81 56.79 22.72
C LYS A 30 22.27 55.50 23.35
N ASP A 31 21.01 55.19 23.05
CA ASP A 31 20.33 53.99 23.51
C ASP A 31 20.10 53.06 22.32
N TYR A 32 20.77 51.91 22.33
CA TYR A 32 20.70 50.91 21.26
C TYR A 32 19.75 49.79 21.67
N LYS A 33 18.62 49.70 20.99
CA LYS A 33 17.67 48.60 21.18
C LYS A 33 17.98 47.48 20.20
N LEU A 34 18.06 46.26 20.71
CA LEU A 34 18.30 45.06 19.91
C LEU A 34 17.03 44.21 19.88
N ASP A 35 16.74 43.65 18.72
CA ASP A 35 15.70 42.65 18.55
C ASP A 35 16.16 41.64 17.49
N VAL A 36 15.43 40.54 17.36
CA VAL A 36 15.62 39.55 16.31
C VAL A 36 14.54 39.72 15.25
N ASN A 37 14.97 39.73 14.00
CA ASN A 37 14.11 39.65 12.83
C ASN A 37 13.62 38.22 12.67
N VAL A 38 12.31 38.05 12.56
CA VAL A 38 11.65 36.75 12.38
C VAL A 38 10.66 36.88 11.22
N ASP A 39 10.32 35.76 10.59
CA ASP A 39 9.37 35.72 9.47
C ASP A 39 7.90 35.57 9.90
N ASP A 40 7.67 35.40 11.22
CA ASP A 40 6.39 35.11 11.87
C ASP A 40 5.64 33.89 11.29
N THR A 41 6.29 33.12 10.43
CA THR A 41 5.73 31.97 9.70
C THR A 41 6.35 30.67 10.15
N THR A 42 7.66 30.65 10.38
CA THR A 42 8.40 29.52 10.94
C THR A 42 8.78 29.78 12.39
N ILE A 43 9.20 31.01 12.70
CA ILE A 43 9.56 31.47 14.04
C ILE A 43 8.80 32.77 14.34
N SER A 44 8.27 32.90 15.54
CA SER A 44 7.64 34.13 16.03
C SER A 44 8.18 34.54 17.39
N LYS A 45 7.91 35.78 17.77
CA LYS A 45 8.24 36.32 19.11
C LYS A 45 6.97 36.33 19.96
N ALA A 46 7.01 35.73 21.14
CA ALA A 46 5.92 35.80 22.12
C ALA A 46 6.48 35.69 23.54
N GLY A 47 5.94 36.46 24.49
CA GLY A 47 6.32 36.36 25.90
C GLY A 47 7.81 36.63 26.20
N GLY A 48 8.54 37.32 25.32
CA GLY A 48 9.99 37.55 25.46
C GLY A 48 10.88 36.39 25.00
N THR A 49 10.30 35.35 24.38
CA THR A 49 11.03 34.21 23.81
C THR A 49 10.72 34.00 22.33
N LEU A 50 11.57 33.22 21.66
CA LEU A 50 11.31 32.74 20.30
C LEU A 50 10.50 31.44 20.34
N HIS A 51 9.47 31.37 19.52
CA HIS A 51 8.60 30.21 19.39
C HIS A 51 8.63 29.70 17.96
N ALA A 52 8.64 28.39 17.80
CA ALA A 52 8.38 27.80 16.49
C ALA A 52 6.88 27.85 16.20
N VAL A 53 6.51 28.34 15.03
CA VAL A 53 5.12 28.43 14.59
C VAL A 53 4.74 27.10 13.95
N THR A 54 4.03 26.26 14.71
CA THR A 54 3.69 24.91 14.27
C THR A 54 2.45 24.86 13.39
N GLY A 55 2.49 24.05 12.35
CA GLY A 55 1.34 23.75 11.48
C GLY A 55 0.64 22.43 11.83
N ALA A 56 -0.48 22.17 11.14
CA ALA A 56 -1.20 20.92 11.20
C ALA A 56 -1.07 20.12 9.88
N ILE A 57 -1.13 18.80 10.01
CA ILE A 57 -1.24 17.85 8.89
C ILE A 57 -2.58 17.12 9.05
N GLU A 58 -3.35 17.05 7.97
CA GLU A 58 -4.68 16.47 7.92
C GLU A 58 -4.78 15.35 6.86
N GLU A 59 -5.77 14.48 7.00
CA GLU A 59 -6.09 13.46 5.99
C GLU A 59 -6.85 14.08 4.82
N VAL A 60 -6.56 13.61 3.62
CA VAL A 60 -7.34 13.92 2.43
C VAL A 60 -8.55 12.99 2.40
N THR A 61 -9.75 13.55 2.60
CA THR A 61 -11.01 12.78 2.67
C THR A 61 -11.77 12.72 1.35
N THR A 62 -11.46 13.61 0.40
CA THR A 62 -12.15 13.73 -0.89
C THR A 62 -11.17 14.01 -2.02
N THR A 63 -11.42 13.43 -3.19
CA THR A 63 -10.72 13.74 -4.45
C THR A 63 -11.57 14.67 -5.30
N THR A 64 -11.16 15.93 -5.48
CA THR A 64 -11.84 16.90 -6.35
C THR A 64 -10.85 17.64 -7.24
N GLY A 65 -10.97 17.47 -8.57
CA GLY A 65 -10.17 18.17 -9.61
C GLY A 65 -9.04 17.34 -10.22
N ASP A 66 -8.48 17.83 -11.33
CA ASP A 66 -7.29 17.24 -11.97
C ASP A 66 -6.04 17.48 -11.10
N ASN A 67 -5.20 16.46 -10.92
CA ASN A 67 -4.05 16.46 -10.00
C ASN A 67 -4.39 16.68 -8.50
N ALA A 68 -5.65 16.48 -8.10
CA ALA A 68 -6.04 16.55 -6.70
C ALA A 68 -5.32 15.48 -5.86
N LYS A 69 -5.05 15.82 -4.59
CA LYS A 69 -4.58 14.84 -3.62
C LYS A 69 -5.62 13.73 -3.47
N LYS A 70 -5.14 12.50 -3.30
CA LYS A 70 -5.97 11.30 -3.30
C LYS A 70 -6.45 10.95 -1.90
N LYS A 71 -7.66 10.37 -1.81
CA LYS A 71 -8.16 9.79 -0.56
C LYS A 71 -7.10 8.83 0.02
N GLY A 72 -6.87 8.93 1.32
CA GLY A 72 -5.83 8.17 2.04
C GLY A 72 -4.47 8.85 2.11
N GLN A 73 -4.22 9.90 1.32
CA GLN A 73 -3.04 10.75 1.52
C GLN A 73 -3.21 11.67 2.74
N VAL A 74 -2.10 12.26 3.16
CA VAL A 74 -2.07 13.35 4.15
C VAL A 74 -1.53 14.62 3.51
N GLN A 75 -1.95 15.76 4.03
CA GLN A 75 -1.55 17.08 3.54
C GLN A 75 -1.35 18.09 4.67
N ALA A 76 -0.54 19.12 4.42
CA ALA A 76 -0.60 20.32 5.24
C ALA A 76 -2.02 20.89 5.21
N LYS A 77 -2.50 21.35 6.37
CA LYS A 77 -3.73 22.11 6.47
C LYS A 77 -3.60 23.41 5.65
N PRO A 78 -4.67 23.90 4.99
CA PRO A 78 -4.61 25.16 4.26
C PRO A 78 -4.07 26.30 5.14
N ASN A 79 -3.09 27.04 4.61
CA ASN A 79 -2.33 28.12 5.27
C ASN A 79 -1.27 27.67 6.31
N ASP A 80 -1.02 26.37 6.42
CA ASP A 80 0.07 25.82 7.25
C ASP A 80 1.24 25.30 6.40
N GLU A 81 1.23 25.50 5.08
CA GLU A 81 2.18 24.90 4.13
C GLU A 81 3.65 25.29 4.40
N ASN A 82 3.86 26.49 4.96
CA ASN A 82 5.19 27.02 5.28
C ASN A 82 5.52 26.98 6.79
N LYS A 83 4.65 26.39 7.62
CA LYS A 83 4.86 26.30 9.08
C LYS A 83 5.72 25.09 9.45
N VAL A 84 6.26 25.08 10.66
CA VAL A 84 7.07 23.93 11.12
C VAL A 84 6.20 22.75 11.53
N ALA A 85 6.63 21.53 11.24
CA ALA A 85 6.00 20.31 11.77
C ALA A 85 6.75 19.84 13.02
N THR A 86 6.01 19.44 14.06
CA THR A 86 6.60 18.75 15.21
C THR A 86 6.81 17.27 14.91
N VAL A 87 7.67 16.61 15.69
CA VAL A 87 7.83 15.14 15.65
C VAL A 87 6.51 14.40 15.82
N ASN A 88 5.60 14.94 16.64
CA ASN A 88 4.25 14.40 16.84
C ASN A 88 3.36 14.60 15.59
N ASN A 89 3.47 15.74 14.88
CA ASN A 89 2.75 15.93 13.61
C ASN A 89 3.18 14.87 12.59
N VAL A 90 4.49 14.63 12.46
CA VAL A 90 5.04 13.65 11.51
C VAL A 90 4.60 12.23 11.86
N ALA A 91 4.73 11.81 13.12
CA ALA A 91 4.28 10.48 13.55
C ALA A 91 2.78 10.27 13.30
N ASN A 92 1.95 11.27 13.61
CA ASN A 92 0.52 11.21 13.35
C ASN A 92 0.19 11.17 11.86
N ALA A 93 0.90 11.93 11.03
CA ALA A 93 0.72 11.91 9.59
C ALA A 93 0.99 10.52 8.99
N ILE A 94 2.08 9.86 9.42
CA ILE A 94 2.43 8.51 8.99
C ILE A 94 1.35 7.50 9.41
N ASN A 95 0.88 7.59 10.66
CA ASN A 95 -0.14 6.67 11.17
C ASN A 95 -1.55 6.91 10.60
N LYS A 96 -1.81 8.10 10.06
CA LYS A 96 -3.06 8.47 9.39
C LYS A 96 -3.07 8.18 7.89
N ALA A 97 -1.91 8.15 7.25
CA ALA A 97 -1.80 7.82 5.84
C ALA A 97 -2.30 6.39 5.59
N LYS A 98 -3.10 6.24 4.53
CA LYS A 98 -3.75 4.99 4.14
C LYS A 98 -3.49 4.70 2.67
N TRP A 99 -3.37 3.42 2.36
CA TRP A 99 -3.56 2.88 1.02
C TRP A 99 -4.76 1.93 1.05
N PHE A 100 -5.31 1.58 -0.11
CA PHE A 100 -6.50 0.74 -0.16
C PHE A 100 -6.20 -0.55 -0.92
N ALA A 101 -6.54 -1.69 -0.31
CA ALA A 101 -6.46 -3.01 -0.91
C ALA A 101 -7.84 -3.37 -1.45
N LYS A 102 -7.98 -3.47 -2.77
CA LYS A 102 -9.24 -3.80 -3.42
C LYS A 102 -9.15 -5.18 -4.08
N ALA A 103 -10.12 -6.04 -3.78
CA ALA A 103 -10.34 -7.27 -4.52
C ALA A 103 -11.60 -7.12 -5.39
N ASP A 104 -11.42 -7.06 -6.71
CA ASP A 104 -12.51 -7.01 -7.69
C ASP A 104 -12.62 -8.35 -8.42
N ASN A 105 -13.67 -9.11 -8.10
CA ASN A 105 -13.91 -10.45 -8.62
C ASN A 105 -15.00 -10.42 -9.70
N ASN A 106 -14.72 -9.74 -10.81
CA ASN A 106 -15.67 -9.53 -11.91
C ASN A 106 -15.86 -10.76 -12.85
N GLY A 107 -15.89 -11.98 -12.30
CA GLY A 107 -16.29 -13.20 -13.03
C GLY A 107 -15.40 -14.44 -12.89
N GLY A 108 -14.35 -14.43 -12.07
CA GLY A 108 -13.53 -15.62 -11.74
C GLY A 108 -13.98 -16.27 -10.43
N GLU A 109 -14.11 -17.60 -10.41
CA GLU A 109 -14.70 -18.34 -9.29
C GLU A 109 -13.83 -18.34 -8.01
N ILE A 110 -14.42 -17.99 -6.86
CA ILE A 110 -13.85 -18.06 -5.51
C ILE A 110 -14.55 -19.22 -4.79
N ALA A 111 -13.78 -20.19 -4.29
CA ALA A 111 -14.26 -21.52 -3.88
C ALA A 111 -14.83 -21.64 -2.45
N ASP A 112 -15.16 -20.53 -1.78
CA ASP A 112 -15.96 -20.57 -0.55
C ASP A 112 -17.32 -19.85 -0.74
N ASN A 113 -18.25 -20.13 0.16
CA ASN A 113 -19.59 -19.57 0.16
C ASN A 113 -19.69 -18.21 0.88
N ALA A 114 -18.59 -17.65 1.39
CA ALA A 114 -18.50 -16.38 2.09
C ALA A 114 -17.68 -15.37 1.28
N LYS A 115 -18.33 -14.74 0.30
CA LYS A 115 -17.68 -13.75 -0.57
C LYS A 115 -17.53 -12.42 0.16
N THR A 116 -16.30 -11.97 0.37
CA THR A 116 -16.03 -10.52 0.35
C THR A 116 -15.80 -10.13 -1.10
N ASN A 117 -16.73 -9.34 -1.64
CA ASN A 117 -16.53 -8.61 -2.88
C ASN A 117 -16.53 -7.14 -2.48
N ASP A 118 -15.45 -6.40 -2.76
CA ASP A 118 -15.42 -4.94 -2.55
C ASP A 118 -16.27 -4.21 -3.62
N ALA A 119 -17.32 -4.85 -4.14
CA ALA A 119 -18.31 -4.20 -4.99
C ALA A 119 -19.11 -3.17 -4.19
N ASP A 120 -19.37 -3.44 -2.91
CA ASP A 120 -20.08 -2.53 -2.01
C ASP A 120 -19.16 -1.47 -1.37
N ASP A 121 -17.84 -1.65 -1.46
CA ASP A 121 -16.82 -0.66 -1.05
C ASP A 121 -16.02 -0.21 -2.27
N ALA A 122 -16.41 0.92 -2.86
CA ALA A 122 -15.78 1.48 -4.06
C ALA A 122 -14.25 1.59 -3.92
N ASP A 123 -13.74 1.91 -2.73
CA ASP A 123 -12.31 2.10 -2.49
C ASP A 123 -11.61 0.81 -2.01
N GLY A 124 -12.35 -0.15 -1.44
CA GLY A 124 -11.82 -1.38 -0.85
C GLY A 124 -11.29 -1.18 0.57
N GLN A 125 -10.63 -2.21 1.12
CA GLN A 125 -10.15 -2.18 2.50
C GLN A 125 -9.04 -1.12 2.69
N ALA A 126 -9.28 -0.15 3.58
CA ALA A 126 -8.26 0.81 3.99
C ALA A 126 -7.16 0.13 4.84
N MET A 127 -5.90 0.45 4.53
CA MET A 127 -4.70 -0.10 5.13
C MET A 127 -3.76 1.04 5.56
N GLY A 128 -3.51 1.15 6.85
CA GLY A 128 -2.62 2.13 7.46
C GLY A 128 -1.27 1.55 7.88
N ALA A 129 -0.45 2.40 8.50
CA ALA A 129 0.82 1.99 9.07
C ALA A 129 0.60 0.96 10.20
N GLY A 130 1.28 -0.19 10.11
CA GLY A 130 1.16 -1.28 11.07
C GLY A 130 0.10 -2.33 10.72
N ASP A 131 -0.75 -2.09 9.73
CA ASP A 131 -1.75 -3.06 9.30
C ASP A 131 -1.10 -4.24 8.55
N LYS A 132 -1.77 -5.40 8.60
CA LYS A 132 -1.29 -6.65 7.98
C LYS A 132 -2.16 -7.02 6.78
N LEU A 133 -1.58 -6.98 5.59
CA LEU A 133 -2.16 -7.63 4.42
C LEU A 133 -1.93 -9.15 4.52
N THR A 134 -3.01 -9.93 4.57
CA THR A 134 -2.93 -11.40 4.57
C THR A 134 -3.54 -11.95 3.29
N LEU A 135 -2.74 -12.64 2.49
CA LEU A 135 -3.18 -13.36 1.30
C LEU A 135 -3.32 -14.83 1.67
N LYS A 136 -4.53 -15.38 1.63
CA LYS A 136 -4.80 -16.78 1.92
C LYS A 136 -5.02 -17.53 0.61
N ALA A 137 -4.37 -18.68 0.47
CA ALA A 137 -4.60 -19.58 -0.65
C ALA A 137 -5.61 -20.66 -0.23
N GLY A 138 -6.60 -20.93 -1.10
CA GLY A 138 -7.56 -22.01 -0.91
C GLY A 138 -7.00 -23.37 -1.32
N LYS A 139 -7.86 -24.39 -1.33
CA LYS A 139 -7.48 -25.75 -1.79
C LYS A 139 -6.91 -25.71 -3.22
N ASN A 140 -5.88 -26.51 -3.49
CA ASN A 140 -5.17 -26.63 -4.77
C ASN A 140 -4.36 -25.38 -5.20
N LEU A 141 -4.42 -24.28 -4.44
CA LEU A 141 -3.63 -23.08 -4.68
C LEU A 141 -2.60 -22.89 -3.56
N ARG A 142 -1.45 -22.35 -3.92
CA ARG A 142 -0.37 -22.01 -2.99
C ARG A 142 0.12 -20.61 -3.26
N VAL A 143 0.30 -19.85 -2.18
CA VAL A 143 0.99 -18.55 -2.21
C VAL A 143 2.27 -18.69 -1.39
N LYS A 144 3.40 -18.33 -1.99
CA LYS A 144 4.70 -18.28 -1.32
C LYS A 144 5.18 -16.83 -1.32
N ARG A 145 5.62 -16.34 -0.16
CA ARG A 145 6.36 -15.07 -0.07
C ARG A 145 7.84 -15.35 0.12
N ASP A 146 8.67 -14.66 -0.65
CA ASP A 146 10.12 -14.61 -0.45
C ASP A 146 10.61 -13.16 -0.60
N GLY A 147 11.00 -12.55 0.51
CA GLY A 147 11.29 -11.11 0.58
C GLY A 147 10.07 -10.25 0.18
N ALA A 148 10.20 -9.53 -0.94
CA ALA A 148 9.14 -8.72 -1.53
C ALA A 148 8.31 -9.45 -2.60
N ASN A 149 8.73 -10.64 -3.01
CA ASN A 149 8.06 -11.39 -4.08
C ASN A 149 6.97 -12.28 -3.51
N PHE A 150 5.81 -12.27 -4.17
CA PHE A 150 4.73 -13.23 -3.97
C PHE A 150 4.62 -14.11 -5.21
N THR A 151 4.65 -15.42 -5.02
CA THR A 151 4.47 -16.41 -6.10
C THR A 151 3.19 -17.16 -5.85
N PHE A 152 2.30 -17.15 -6.85
CA PHE A 152 1.10 -17.97 -6.87
C PHE A 152 1.33 -19.15 -7.79
N ALA A 153 0.96 -20.34 -7.33
CA ALA A 153 0.99 -21.56 -8.14
C ALA A 153 -0.15 -22.48 -7.72
N THR A 154 -0.41 -23.49 -8.53
CA THR A 154 -1.18 -24.65 -8.09
C THR A 154 -0.28 -25.60 -7.31
N ASP A 155 -0.86 -26.46 -6.49
CA ASP A 155 -0.13 -27.61 -5.96
C ASP A 155 0.24 -28.60 -7.06
N ASN A 156 1.24 -29.45 -6.80
CA ASN A 156 1.61 -30.52 -7.72
C ASN A 156 0.51 -31.60 -7.80
N ASP A 157 -0.09 -31.91 -6.65
CA ASP A 157 -1.19 -32.85 -6.52
C ASP A 157 -2.46 -32.08 -6.18
N VAL A 158 -3.40 -32.01 -7.13
CA VAL A 158 -4.65 -31.27 -7.01
C VAL A 158 -5.84 -32.21 -7.06
N THR A 159 -6.86 -31.94 -6.25
CA THR A 159 -8.10 -32.73 -6.23
C THR A 159 -9.28 -31.84 -6.56
N PHE A 160 -10.01 -32.21 -7.61
CA PHE A 160 -11.25 -31.58 -8.03
C PHE A 160 -12.43 -32.54 -7.84
N ASN A 161 -13.59 -32.01 -7.47
CA ASN A 161 -14.82 -32.81 -7.40
C ASN A 161 -15.36 -33.11 -8.81
N LYS A 162 -15.17 -32.17 -9.75
CA LYS A 162 -15.56 -32.30 -11.15
C LYS A 162 -14.57 -31.55 -12.01
N VAL A 163 -14.20 -32.15 -13.14
CA VAL A 163 -13.40 -31.52 -14.18
C VAL A 163 -14.23 -31.58 -15.46
N THR A 164 -14.46 -30.42 -16.08
CA THR A 164 -14.99 -30.32 -17.44
C THR A 164 -13.86 -29.75 -18.28
N SER A 165 -13.47 -30.47 -19.33
CA SER A 165 -12.40 -30.05 -20.24
C SER A 165 -12.89 -30.21 -21.68
N ASN A 166 -12.52 -29.27 -22.55
CA ASN A 166 -12.76 -29.43 -23.99
C ASN A 166 -12.04 -30.66 -24.55
N GLU A 167 -10.83 -30.93 -24.04
CA GLU A 167 -10.04 -32.12 -24.33
C GLU A 167 -9.36 -32.60 -23.04
N PHE A 168 -9.40 -33.91 -22.79
CA PHE A 168 -8.68 -34.53 -21.67
C PHE A 168 -7.57 -35.42 -22.22
N VAL A 169 -6.34 -34.95 -22.12
CA VAL A 169 -5.15 -35.69 -22.53
C VAL A 169 -4.40 -36.16 -21.29
N VAL A 170 -4.22 -37.48 -21.18
CA VAL A 170 -3.31 -38.07 -20.21
C VAL A 170 -1.94 -38.19 -20.89
N ASN A 171 -0.88 -37.72 -20.23
CA ASN A 171 0.50 -37.85 -20.75
C ASN A 171 0.75 -39.29 -21.27
N PRO A 172 1.55 -39.51 -22.33
CA PRO A 172 1.78 -40.85 -22.89
C PRO A 172 2.32 -41.88 -21.88
N ASN A 173 3.03 -41.40 -20.86
CA ASN A 173 3.54 -42.20 -19.73
C ASN A 173 2.67 -42.07 -18.46
N GLY A 174 1.59 -41.29 -18.52
CA GLY A 174 0.64 -41.10 -17.45
C GLY A 174 -0.30 -42.31 -17.33
N LYS A 175 -0.85 -42.49 -16.13
CA LYS A 175 -1.80 -43.57 -15.85
C LYS A 175 -3.21 -43.02 -15.85
N PHE A 176 -4.10 -43.62 -16.65
CA PHE A 176 -5.54 -43.47 -16.49
C PHE A 176 -6.07 -44.68 -15.72
N THR A 177 -6.75 -44.45 -14.59
CA THR A 177 -7.38 -45.51 -13.80
C THR A 177 -8.86 -45.19 -13.65
N VAL A 178 -9.70 -46.17 -13.93
CA VAL A 178 -11.14 -46.09 -13.72
C VAL A 178 -11.46 -46.84 -12.43
N GLY A 179 -12.15 -46.18 -11.50
CA GLY A 179 -12.51 -46.77 -10.21
C GLY A 179 -13.45 -47.97 -10.36
N SER A 180 -13.41 -48.88 -9.39
CA SER A 180 -14.34 -50.02 -9.38
C SER A 180 -15.80 -49.54 -9.38
N GLY A 181 -16.64 -50.20 -10.18
CA GLY A 181 -18.06 -49.85 -10.34
C GLY A 181 -18.33 -48.62 -11.23
N ALA A 182 -17.31 -47.94 -11.77
CA ALA A 182 -17.52 -46.88 -12.75
C ALA A 182 -17.79 -47.45 -14.15
N THR A 183 -18.64 -46.76 -14.91
CA THR A 183 -18.96 -47.11 -16.31
C THR A 183 -18.12 -46.29 -17.27
N ILE A 184 -17.52 -46.95 -18.28
CA ILE A 184 -16.90 -46.27 -19.42
C ILE A 184 -17.91 -46.25 -20.57
N ASN A 185 -18.40 -45.07 -20.94
CA ASN A 185 -19.23 -44.89 -22.12
C ASN A 185 -18.39 -44.31 -23.26
N MET A 186 -18.20 -45.10 -24.32
CA MET A 186 -17.43 -44.67 -25.50
C MET A 186 -18.22 -43.79 -26.46
N GLY A 187 -19.50 -43.51 -26.22
CA GLY A 187 -20.31 -42.63 -27.09
C GLY A 187 -20.41 -43.12 -28.53
N ASN A 188 -20.52 -44.44 -28.73
CA ASN A 188 -20.51 -45.12 -30.03
C ASN A 188 -19.18 -45.02 -30.82
N ASN A 189 -18.07 -44.67 -30.19
CA ASN A 189 -16.76 -44.67 -30.84
C ASN A 189 -16.12 -46.07 -30.89
N ILE A 190 -15.30 -46.30 -31.91
CA ILE A 190 -14.45 -47.50 -32.04
C ILE A 190 -13.31 -47.41 -31.02
N VAL A 191 -13.08 -48.50 -30.27
CA VAL A 191 -11.93 -48.62 -29.37
C VAL A 191 -10.77 -49.27 -30.13
N GLY A 192 -9.74 -48.48 -30.42
CA GLY A 192 -8.50 -48.95 -31.07
C GLY A 192 -7.44 -49.41 -30.06
N GLY A 193 -6.40 -50.11 -30.55
CA GLY A 193 -5.21 -50.44 -29.75
C GLY A 193 -5.39 -51.56 -28.71
N VAL A 194 -6.46 -52.36 -28.81
CA VAL A 194 -6.74 -53.47 -27.89
C VAL A 194 -5.89 -54.69 -28.23
N LYS A 195 -5.00 -55.09 -27.32
CA LYS A 195 -4.19 -56.32 -27.44
C LYS A 195 -5.06 -57.57 -27.29
N THR A 196 -4.56 -58.72 -27.75
CA THR A 196 -5.21 -60.02 -27.58
C THR A 196 -5.45 -60.30 -26.10
N GLY A 197 -6.72 -60.43 -25.70
CA GLY A 197 -7.12 -60.81 -24.34
C GLY A 197 -6.71 -62.24 -24.01
N VAL A 198 -6.26 -62.49 -22.78
CA VAL A 198 -5.80 -63.80 -22.30
C VAL A 198 -6.60 -64.26 -21.10
N ALA A 199 -6.97 -63.36 -20.19
CA ALA A 199 -7.79 -63.66 -19.02
C ALA A 199 -9.29 -63.49 -19.30
N ASP A 200 -10.13 -64.15 -18.49
CA ASP A 200 -11.60 -64.11 -18.59
C ASP A 200 -12.19 -62.68 -18.49
N THR A 201 -11.44 -61.73 -17.94
CA THR A 201 -11.85 -60.33 -17.74
C THR A 201 -11.24 -59.36 -18.75
N ASP A 202 -10.45 -59.85 -19.71
CA ASP A 202 -9.83 -58.99 -20.71
C ASP A 202 -10.83 -58.60 -21.82
N ALA A 203 -10.62 -57.43 -22.41
CA ALA A 203 -11.32 -57.06 -23.63
C ALA A 203 -10.85 -57.94 -24.81
N VAL A 204 -11.79 -58.32 -25.68
CA VAL A 204 -11.55 -59.12 -26.88
C VAL A 204 -11.43 -58.20 -28.10
N ASN A 205 -10.44 -58.42 -28.96
CA ASN A 205 -10.31 -57.68 -30.23
C ASN A 205 -10.89 -58.47 -31.42
N VAL A 206 -11.03 -57.82 -32.59
CA VAL A 206 -11.63 -58.41 -33.79
C VAL A 206 -10.88 -59.64 -34.29
N ALA A 207 -9.57 -59.77 -34.04
CA ALA A 207 -8.78 -60.92 -34.46
C ALA A 207 -9.03 -62.18 -33.62
N GLN A 208 -9.72 -62.05 -32.48
CA GLN A 208 -10.05 -63.14 -31.57
C GLN A 208 -11.49 -63.66 -31.72
N LEU A 209 -12.34 -62.93 -32.44
CA LEU A 209 -13.71 -63.33 -32.77
C LEU A 209 -13.74 -64.23 -34.01
#